data_AF-A0A8T2YZU3-F1
#
_entry.id   AF-A0A8T2YZU3-F1
#
_cell.length_a   1.000
_cell.length_b   1.000
_cell.length_c   1.000
_cell.angle_alpha   90.00
_cell.angle_beta   90.00
_cell.angle_gamma   90.00
#
_symmetry.space_group_name_H-M   'P 1'
#
loop_
_entity.id
_entity.type
_entity.pdbx_description
1 polymer ?
#
loop_
_entity_poly.entity_id
_entity_poly.type
_entity_poly.pdbx_seq_one_letter_code
_entity_poly.pdbx_strand_id
1 'polypeptide(L)'
;EKGKGASGKPLHYKGTPFHRIISGFMIQGGDIVYGDGRGSDSIYGSIFPDENFKIKHSHAGVVSMVNSGPNSNGSQFFITSIKTSWLDGEHVVFGKVIQGMDTVYAIEGGAGTYSGKPRKKVIIADSGEIPKDKWDEET
;
A
#
# COMPACT_ATOMS: atom_id res chain seq x y z
N GLU A 1 -15.58 -3.73 -6.39
CA GLU A 1 -15.15 -2.49 -7.07
C GLU A 1 -16.24 -1.43 -7.04
N LYS A 2 -15.90 -0.18 -6.68
CA LYS A 2 -16.86 0.92 -6.47
C LYS A 2 -17.16 1.77 -7.74
N GLY A 3 -16.67 1.36 -8.91
CA GLY A 3 -16.86 2.09 -10.17
C GLY A 3 -15.73 3.07 -10.45
N LYS A 4 -16.06 4.32 -10.84
CA LYS A 4 -15.08 5.38 -11.15
C LYS A 4 -14.95 6.38 -9.99
N GLY A 5 -13.73 6.83 -9.73
CA GLY A 5 -13.41 7.83 -8.71
C GLY A 5 -13.57 9.28 -9.19
N ALA A 6 -13.23 10.24 -8.34
CA ALA A 6 -13.28 11.67 -8.66
C ALA A 6 -12.35 12.05 -9.81
N SER A 7 -11.25 11.31 -10.00
CA SER A 7 -10.33 11.42 -11.13
C SER A 7 -10.86 10.82 -12.45
N GLY A 8 -12.04 10.20 -12.43
CA GLY A 8 -12.62 9.48 -13.56
C GLY A 8 -11.95 8.11 -13.84
N LYS A 9 -10.96 7.72 -13.04
CA LYS A 9 -10.27 6.43 -13.11
C LYS A 9 -11.02 5.36 -12.33
N PRO A 10 -10.92 4.08 -12.71
CA PRO A 10 -11.53 3.00 -11.94
C PRO A 10 -10.95 2.91 -10.53
N LEU A 11 -11.81 2.76 -9.52
CA LEU A 11 -11.42 2.61 -8.12
C LEU A 11 -11.03 1.16 -7.81
N HIS A 12 -9.91 0.70 -8.37
CA HIS A 12 -9.39 -0.67 -8.16
C HIS A 12 -7.86 -0.73 -8.23
N TYR A 13 -7.25 -1.71 -7.56
CA TYR A 13 -5.80 -1.87 -7.52
C TYR A 13 -5.23 -2.73 -8.65
N LYS A 14 -6.06 -3.54 -9.32
CA LYS A 14 -5.64 -4.38 -10.44
C LYS A 14 -4.97 -3.54 -11.54
N GLY A 15 -3.77 -3.97 -11.95
CA GLY A 15 -2.96 -3.31 -12.95
C GLY A 15 -2.11 -2.15 -12.43
N THR A 16 -2.27 -1.73 -11.17
CA THR A 16 -1.44 -0.67 -10.61
C THR A 16 -0.04 -1.16 -10.25
N PRO A 17 0.99 -0.30 -10.41
CA PRO A 17 2.35 -0.63 -10.04
C PRO A 17 2.64 -0.40 -8.55
N PHE A 18 3.64 -1.12 -8.06
CA PHE A 18 4.46 -0.63 -6.96
C PHE A 18 5.47 0.37 -7.53
N HIS A 19 5.13 1.65 -7.47
CA HIS A 19 5.91 2.73 -8.09
C HIS A 19 7.12 3.14 -7.25
N ARG A 20 7.19 2.76 -5.97
CA ARG A 20 8.32 3.06 -5.09
C ARG A 20 8.67 1.87 -4.19
N ILE A 21 9.89 1.34 -4.28
CA ILE A 21 10.37 0.16 -3.55
C ILE A 21 11.74 0.49 -2.97
N ILE A 22 11.83 0.65 -1.64
CA ILE A 22 13.07 0.98 -0.94
C ILE A 22 13.58 -0.25 -0.19
N SER A 23 14.73 -0.77 -0.61
CA SER A 23 15.36 -1.93 0.02
C SER A 23 15.74 -1.64 1.47
N GLY A 24 15.33 -2.53 2.38
CA GLY A 24 15.49 -2.40 3.83
C GLY A 24 14.49 -1.44 4.46
N PHE A 25 13.36 -1.15 3.81
CA PHE A 25 12.37 -0.23 4.35
C PHE A 25 10.92 -0.63 4.05
N MET A 26 10.47 -0.47 2.80
CA MET A 26 9.07 -0.65 2.43
C MET A 26 8.87 -0.77 0.91
N ILE A 27 7.72 -1.32 0.53
CA ILE A 27 7.19 -1.30 -0.83
C ILE A 27 5.91 -0.46 -0.87
N GLN A 28 5.80 0.47 -1.81
CA GLN A 28 4.70 1.42 -1.92
C GLN A 28 4.04 1.31 -3.30
N GLY A 29 2.72 1.27 -3.29
CA GLY A 29 1.86 1.18 -4.46
C GLY A 29 0.54 1.92 -4.23
N GLY A 30 -0.47 1.57 -5.02
CA GLY A 30 -1.82 2.10 -4.85
C GLY A 30 -2.07 3.46 -5.50
N ASP A 31 -1.19 3.95 -6.37
CA ASP A 31 -1.55 5.06 -7.26
C ASP A 31 -2.42 4.52 -8.40
N ILE A 32 -3.74 4.59 -8.20
CA ILE A 32 -4.76 4.15 -9.16
C ILE A 32 -5.02 5.17 -10.29
N VAL A 33 -4.41 6.35 -10.22
CA VAL A 33 -4.70 7.46 -11.14
C VAL A 33 -3.66 7.55 -12.24
N TYR A 34 -2.38 7.61 -11.87
CA TYR A 34 -1.24 7.74 -12.78
C TYR A 34 -0.26 6.56 -12.71
N GLY A 35 -0.23 5.85 -11.59
CA GLY A 35 0.70 4.74 -11.37
C GLY A 35 2.16 5.17 -11.20
N ASP A 36 2.42 6.41 -10.78
CA ASP A 36 3.79 6.93 -10.61
C ASP A 36 4.03 7.61 -9.24
N GLY A 37 3.03 7.60 -8.38
CA GLY A 37 3.05 8.13 -7.03
C GLY A 37 2.55 9.57 -6.90
N ARG A 38 2.20 10.23 -8.01
CA ARG A 38 1.61 11.58 -7.99
C ARG A 38 0.09 11.55 -7.83
N GLY A 39 -0.52 10.40 -8.08
CA GLY A 39 -1.95 10.23 -8.12
C GLY A 39 -2.49 9.52 -6.88
N SER A 40 -3.68 9.92 -6.47
CA SER A 40 -4.43 9.26 -5.41
C SER A 40 -5.90 9.64 -5.55
N ASP A 41 -6.77 8.69 -5.28
CA ASP A 41 -8.22 8.90 -5.22
C ASP A 41 -8.76 7.97 -4.14
N SER A 42 -9.93 8.26 -3.59
CA SER A 42 -10.52 7.41 -2.56
C SER A 42 -11.96 7.07 -2.90
N ILE A 43 -12.50 6.05 -2.23
CA ILE A 43 -13.92 5.72 -2.36
C ILE A 43 -14.83 6.78 -1.71
N TYR A 44 -14.25 7.76 -0.99
CA TYR A 44 -14.95 8.84 -0.31
C TYR A 44 -14.83 10.20 -1.04
N GLY A 45 -14.20 10.23 -2.22
CA GLY A 45 -13.80 11.46 -2.91
C GLY A 45 -12.28 11.48 -3.11
N SER A 46 -11.66 12.66 -3.20
CA SER A 46 -10.22 12.76 -3.46
C SER A 46 -9.35 12.25 -2.30
N ILE A 47 -9.54 12.82 -1.10
CA ILE A 47 -8.78 12.50 0.11
C ILE A 47 -9.69 12.37 1.33
N PHE A 48 -9.20 11.72 2.40
CA PHE A 48 -9.90 11.56 3.67
C PHE A 48 -8.95 11.72 4.88
N PRO A 49 -9.49 12.10 6.06
CA PRO A 49 -8.69 12.38 7.26
C PRO A 49 -8.05 11.14 7.89
N ASP A 50 -7.07 11.35 8.77
CA ASP A 50 -6.45 10.29 9.56
C ASP A 50 -7.46 9.77 10.61
N GLU A 51 -7.72 8.47 10.62
CA GLU A 51 -8.73 7.90 11.53
C GLU A 51 -8.21 7.80 12.97
N ASN A 52 -7.03 7.19 13.17
CA ASN A 52 -6.33 7.13 14.45
C ASN A 52 -4.88 6.62 14.27
N PHE A 53 -4.04 6.82 15.29
CA PHE A 53 -2.65 6.32 15.34
C PHE A 53 -2.42 5.30 16.46
N LYS A 54 -3.45 4.50 16.80
CA LYS A 54 -3.36 3.53 17.91
C LYS A 54 -2.42 2.36 17.61
N ILE A 55 -2.38 1.94 16.34
CA ILE A 55 -1.55 0.83 15.88
C ILE A 55 -0.20 1.38 15.41
N LYS A 56 0.88 0.73 15.86
CA LYS A 56 2.26 1.13 15.59
C LYS A 56 2.89 0.27 14.50
N HIS A 57 3.88 0.82 13.81
CA HIS A 57 4.73 0.14 12.83
C HIS A 57 5.78 -0.74 13.52
N SER A 58 5.28 -1.73 14.26
CA SER A 58 6.06 -2.49 15.25
C SER A 58 6.84 -3.67 14.68
N HIS A 59 6.53 -4.11 13.45
CA HIS A 59 7.16 -5.25 12.78
C HIS A 59 7.13 -5.09 11.25
N ALA A 60 7.78 -6.02 10.54
CA ALA A 60 7.66 -6.16 9.09
C ALA A 60 6.27 -6.67 8.70
N GLY A 61 5.79 -6.30 7.51
CA GLY A 61 4.48 -6.71 6.98
C GLY A 61 3.33 -5.84 7.48
N VAL A 62 3.62 -4.69 8.11
CA VAL A 62 2.58 -3.71 8.45
C VAL A 62 2.11 -3.01 7.18
N VAL A 63 0.80 -2.92 6.99
CA VAL A 63 0.16 -2.23 5.87
C VAL A 63 -0.36 -0.88 6.37
N SER A 64 0.06 0.20 5.72
CA SER A 64 -0.22 1.56 6.17
C SER A 64 -0.47 2.54 5.01
N MET A 65 -1.23 3.59 5.29
CA MET A 65 -1.60 4.62 4.33
C MET A 65 -0.43 5.56 4.01
N VAL A 66 -0.25 5.88 2.73
CA VAL A 66 0.57 7.02 2.31
C VAL A 66 -0.29 8.27 2.34
N ASN A 67 0.29 9.37 2.82
CA ASN A 67 -0.30 10.70 2.79
C ASN A 67 0.74 11.73 2.32
N SER A 68 0.29 12.96 2.04
CA SER A 68 1.12 14.13 1.72
C SER A 68 1.11 15.15 2.87
N GLY A 69 1.00 14.66 4.11
CA GLY A 69 0.77 15.45 5.33
C GLY A 69 -0.53 15.04 6.05
N PRO A 70 -0.81 15.63 7.22
CA PRO A 70 -1.96 15.26 8.03
C PRO A 70 -3.28 15.32 7.25
N ASN A 71 -4.13 14.32 7.44
CA ASN A 71 -5.47 14.22 6.87
C ASN A 71 -5.55 14.20 5.33
N SER A 72 -4.55 13.61 4.66
CA SER A 72 -4.49 13.56 3.19
C SER A 72 -4.39 12.13 2.62
N ASN A 73 -5.06 11.18 3.27
CA ASN A 73 -5.09 9.79 2.81
C ASN A 73 -5.91 9.65 1.52
N GLY A 74 -5.52 8.71 0.65
CA GLY A 74 -6.34 8.33 -0.50
C GLY A 74 -6.19 6.84 -0.82
N SER A 75 -5.64 6.48 -1.99
CA SER A 75 -5.47 5.08 -2.40
C SER A 75 -4.06 4.52 -2.19
N GLN A 76 -3.06 5.39 -2.04
CA GLN A 76 -1.69 4.92 -1.90
C GLN A 76 -1.45 4.28 -0.54
N PHE A 77 -0.74 3.15 -0.55
CA PHE A 77 -0.39 2.38 0.64
C PHE A 77 1.07 1.91 0.55
N PHE A 78 1.63 1.53 1.68
CA PHE A 78 2.91 0.83 1.75
C PHE A 78 2.86 -0.38 2.66
N ILE A 79 3.75 -1.34 2.40
CA ILE A 79 3.99 -2.52 3.22
C ILE A 79 5.43 -2.45 3.73
N THR A 80 5.61 -2.51 5.05
CA THR A 80 6.95 -2.47 5.65
C THR A 80 7.69 -3.80 5.47
N SER A 81 8.99 -3.76 5.23
CA SER A 81 9.85 -4.96 5.24
C SER A 81 10.62 -5.12 6.56
N ILE A 82 10.66 -4.06 7.37
CA ILE A 82 11.26 -4.00 8.70
C ILE A 82 10.30 -3.31 9.68
N LYS A 83 10.68 -3.25 10.96
CA LYS A 83 10.04 -2.35 11.94
C LYS A 83 10.38 -0.89 11.60
N THR A 84 9.39 0.00 11.54
CA THR A 84 9.57 1.40 11.11
C THR A 84 8.91 2.37 12.10
N SER A 85 9.30 2.32 13.37
CA SER A 85 8.65 3.10 14.45
C SER A 85 8.76 4.62 14.30
N TRP A 86 9.62 5.13 13.42
CA TRP A 86 9.69 6.55 13.08
C TRP A 86 8.51 7.05 12.24
N LEU A 87 7.65 6.14 11.75
CA LEU A 87 6.40 6.48 11.05
C LEU A 87 5.18 6.53 11.98
N ASP A 88 5.36 6.17 13.27
CA ASP A 88 4.27 6.18 14.24
C ASP A 88 3.75 7.60 14.47
N GLY A 89 2.43 7.79 14.39
CA GLY A 89 1.80 9.10 14.54
C GLY A 89 1.68 9.92 13.26
N GLU A 90 2.34 9.50 12.17
CA GLU A 90 2.34 10.19 10.87
C GLU A 90 1.55 9.43 9.81
N HIS A 91 1.59 8.09 9.86
CA HIS A 91 0.90 7.22 8.91
C HIS A 91 -0.07 6.28 9.62
N VAL A 92 -1.31 6.20 9.12
CA VAL A 92 -2.35 5.33 9.69
C VAL A 92 -2.06 3.89 9.31
N VAL A 93 -1.86 3.03 10.29
CA VAL A 93 -1.79 1.57 10.09
C VAL A 93 -3.20 1.01 10.06
N PHE A 94 -3.52 0.23 9.03
CA PHE A 94 -4.86 -0.35 8.85
C PHE A 94 -4.85 -1.87 8.62
N GLY A 95 -3.68 -2.51 8.52
CA GLY A 95 -3.61 -3.95 8.31
C GLY A 95 -2.23 -4.53 8.49
N LYS A 96 -2.13 -5.84 8.26
CA LYS A 96 -0.88 -6.59 8.20
C LYS A 96 -0.98 -7.69 7.15
N VAL A 97 0.16 -8.06 6.59
CA VAL A 97 0.30 -9.25 5.74
C VAL A 97 0.16 -10.49 6.62
N ILE A 98 -0.78 -11.36 6.29
CA ILE A 98 -1.00 -12.64 6.97
C ILE A 98 -0.30 -13.81 6.26
N GLN A 99 -0.19 -13.73 4.93
CA GLN A 99 0.45 -14.70 4.05
C GLN A 99 1.14 -13.96 2.90
N GLY A 100 2.23 -14.51 2.36
CA GLY A 100 2.95 -13.92 1.22
C GLY A 100 4.02 -12.89 1.60
N MET A 101 4.52 -12.88 2.84
CA MET A 101 5.64 -12.01 3.22
C MET A 101 6.93 -12.32 2.45
N ASP A 102 7.15 -13.58 2.06
CA ASP A 102 8.20 -13.99 1.15
C ASP A 102 8.09 -13.29 -0.22
N THR A 103 6.86 -13.10 -0.73
CA THR A 103 6.61 -12.33 -1.96
C THR A 103 6.94 -10.86 -1.77
N VAL A 104 6.60 -10.25 -0.62
CA VAL A 104 7.00 -8.88 -0.28
C VAL A 104 8.52 -8.74 -0.29
N TYR A 105 9.25 -9.66 0.33
CA TYR A 105 10.72 -9.67 0.32
C TYR A 105 11.30 -9.92 -1.07
N ALA A 106 10.68 -10.78 -1.88
CA ALA A 106 11.11 -11.03 -3.26
C ALA A 106 10.95 -9.78 -4.13
N ILE A 107 9.85 -9.04 -3.97
CA ILE A 107 9.64 -7.74 -4.63
C ILE A 107 10.72 -6.74 -4.20
N GLU A 108 10.94 -6.60 -2.89
CA GLU A 108 11.94 -5.68 -2.33
C GLU A 108 13.36 -6.01 -2.81
N GLY A 109 13.80 -7.27 -2.70
CA GLY A 109 15.14 -7.70 -3.10
C GLY A 109 15.35 -7.71 -4.61
N GLY A 110 14.31 -8.08 -5.37
CA GLY A 110 14.37 -8.21 -6.83
C GLY A 110 14.23 -6.89 -7.60
N ALA A 111 13.48 -5.93 -7.05
CA ALA A 111 13.19 -4.66 -7.72
C ALA A 111 13.60 -3.41 -6.93
N GLY A 112 13.87 -3.51 -5.63
CA GLY A 112 14.14 -2.36 -4.77
C GLY A 112 15.46 -1.64 -5.05
N THR A 113 15.48 -0.37 -4.68
CA THR A 113 16.67 0.49 -4.73
C THR A 113 16.70 1.44 -3.52
N TYR A 114 17.85 2.02 -3.21
CA TYR A 114 17.94 3.04 -2.15
C TYR A 114 17.20 4.34 -2.50
N SER A 115 17.06 4.68 -3.79
CA SER A 115 16.32 5.87 -4.22
C SER A 115 14.80 5.65 -4.25
N GLY A 116 14.36 4.40 -4.11
CA GLY A 116 12.97 3.98 -4.20
C GLY A 116 12.47 3.75 -5.62
N LYS A 117 13.17 4.21 -6.68
CA LYS A 117 12.75 3.91 -8.05
C LYS A 117 13.00 2.43 -8.35
N PRO A 118 11.99 1.61 -8.71
CA PRO A 118 12.20 0.19 -8.94
C PRO A 118 13.11 -0.10 -10.14
N ARG A 119 13.97 -1.12 -10.02
CA ARG A 119 14.82 -1.64 -11.13
C ARG A 119 14.01 -2.39 -12.18
N LYS A 120 12.86 -2.93 -11.78
CA LYS A 120 11.94 -3.70 -12.61
C LYS A 120 10.52 -3.26 -12.30
N LYS A 121 9.65 -3.32 -13.30
CA LYS A 121 8.23 -3.03 -13.13
C LYS A 121 7.58 -4.16 -12.33
N VAL A 122 6.90 -3.81 -11.24
CA VAL A 122 6.14 -4.74 -10.38
C VAL A 122 4.69 -4.27 -10.39
N ILE A 123 3.76 -5.16 -10.70
CA ILE A 123 2.35 -4.85 -10.95
C ILE A 123 1.47 -5.78 -10.12
N ILE A 124 0.39 -5.23 -9.57
CA ILE A 124 -0.69 -6.01 -8.99
C ILE A 124 -1.48 -6.64 -10.14
N ALA A 125 -1.18 -7.88 -10.48
CA ALA A 125 -1.82 -8.55 -11.62
C ALA A 125 -3.32 -8.78 -11.41
N ASP A 126 -3.71 -9.07 -10.17
CA ASP A 126 -5.11 -9.14 -9.75
C ASP A 126 -5.26 -8.78 -8.27
N SER A 127 -6.48 -8.44 -7.86
CA SER A 127 -6.81 -8.11 -6.47
C SER A 127 -8.28 -8.39 -6.18
N GLY A 128 -8.61 -8.76 -4.94
CA GLY A 128 -9.98 -9.03 -4.53
C GLY A 128 -10.11 -9.17 -3.02
N GLU A 129 -11.29 -9.59 -2.59
CA GLU A 129 -11.60 -9.88 -1.19
C GLU A 129 -11.77 -11.39 -1.02
N ILE A 130 -11.12 -11.95 -0.01
CA ILE A 130 -11.34 -13.34 0.40
C ILE A 130 -12.54 -13.36 1.37
N PRO A 131 -13.63 -14.08 1.07
CA PRO A 131 -14.76 -14.22 1.96
C PRO A 131 -14.34 -14.70 3.34
N LYS A 132 -14.95 -14.13 4.39
CA LYS A 132 -14.57 -14.38 5.79
C LYS A 132 -14.60 -15.86 6.17
N ASP A 133 -15.54 -16.61 5.61
CA ASP A 133 -15.70 -18.06 5.79
C ASP A 133 -14.52 -18.89 5.27
N LYS A 134 -13.64 -18.29 4.46
CA LYS A 134 -12.48 -18.97 3.85
C LYS A 134 -11.13 -18.55 4.44
N TRP A 135 -11.13 -17.71 5.48
CA TRP A 135 -9.87 -17.21 6.04
C TRP A 135 -9.01 -18.31 6.67
N ASP A 136 -9.65 -19.34 7.24
CA ASP A 136 -8.96 -20.44 7.94
C ASP A 136 -8.61 -21.63 7.02
N GLU A 137 -9.04 -21.61 5.75
CA GLU A 137 -8.75 -22.68 4.79
C GLU A 137 -7.36 -22.51 4.13
N GLU A 138 -6.78 -21.31 4.20
CA GLU A 138 -5.53 -20.94 3.52
C GLU A 138 -4.36 -20.60 4.48
N THR A 139 -4.57 -20.65 5.79
CA THR A 139 -3.55 -20.43 6.84
C THR A 139 -2.94 -21.74 7.36
#